data_AF-A0A7X5C829-F1
#
_entry.id   AF-A0A7X5C829-F1
#
_cell.length_a   1.000
_cell.length_b   1.000
_cell.length_c   1.000
_cell.angle_alpha   90.00
_cell.angle_beta   90.00
_cell.angle_gamma   90.00
#
_symmetry.space_group_name_H-M   'P 1'
#
loop_
_entity.id
_entity.type
_entity.pdbx_description
1 polymer ?
#
loop_
_entity_poly.entity_id
_entity_poly.type
_entity_poly.pdbx_seq_one_letter_code
_entity_poly.pdbx_strand_id
1 'polypeptide(L)'
;MTRTAYKNNHRDLHYDRIEFCVPKGEKAKIRAIADTMQISINEYLFRLVCADLSGGESHISKQSNEFTEEHQKMLDKWQVAAKYREMIESMHVEEINGMNKHYTIILKEGYINDATGSRNIYADRMQDIRRIITKSHKQK
;
A
#
# COMPACT_ATOMS: atom_id res chain seq x y z
N MET A 1 23.55 -19.10 32.02
CA MET A 1 22.62 -18.98 30.88
C MET A 1 23.01 -19.99 29.81
N THR A 2 22.07 -20.77 29.28
CA THR A 2 22.35 -21.67 28.15
C THR A 2 22.75 -20.85 26.92
N ARG A 3 23.70 -21.34 26.13
CA ARG A 3 24.17 -20.67 24.89
C ARG A 3 23.03 -20.29 23.94
N THR A 4 21.94 -21.05 23.98
CA THR A 4 20.69 -20.80 23.25
C THR A 4 19.95 -19.56 23.78
N ALA A 5 19.83 -19.42 25.11
CA ALA A 5 19.19 -18.25 25.73
C ALA A 5 19.96 -16.95 25.44
N TYR A 6 21.30 -16.99 25.45
CA TYR A 6 22.13 -15.83 25.09
C TYR A 6 21.92 -15.39 23.63
N LYS A 7 21.92 -16.34 22.68
CA LYS A 7 21.70 -16.05 21.26
C LYS A 7 20.30 -15.49 20.98
N ASN A 8 19.29 -15.98 21.69
CA ASN A 8 17.94 -15.47 21.56
C ASN A 8 17.84 -14.04 22.11
N ASN A 9 18.39 -13.80 23.32
CA ASN A 9 18.35 -12.48 23.95
C ASN A 9 19.10 -11.42 23.13
N HIS A 10 20.29 -11.75 22.62
CA HIS A 10 21.04 -10.86 21.72
C HIS A 10 20.29 -10.61 20.40
N ARG A 11 19.59 -11.62 19.87
CA ARG A 11 18.80 -11.43 18.64
C ARG A 11 17.60 -10.53 18.88
N ASP A 12 16.91 -10.69 20.00
CA ASP A 12 15.70 -9.94 20.31
C ASP A 12 16.02 -8.49 20.75
N LEU A 13 17.23 -8.23 21.25
CA LEU A 13 17.71 -6.88 21.59
C LEU A 13 18.17 -6.04 20.38
N HIS A 14 18.62 -6.70 19.29
CA HIS A 14 19.29 -6.00 18.18
C HIS A 14 18.56 -6.09 16.84
N TYR A 15 17.51 -6.91 16.72
CA TYR A 15 16.81 -7.13 15.47
C TYR A 15 15.29 -7.26 15.65
N ASP A 16 14.54 -6.49 14.87
CA ASP A 16 13.11 -6.72 14.69
C ASP A 16 12.88 -7.90 13.73
N ARG A 17 11.91 -8.75 14.04
CA ARG A 17 11.54 -9.90 13.20
C ARG A 17 10.27 -9.60 12.43
N ILE A 18 10.32 -9.86 11.13
CA ILE A 18 9.17 -9.77 10.23
C ILE A 18 8.91 -11.17 9.68
N GLU A 19 7.71 -11.68 9.89
CA GLU A 19 7.23 -12.89 9.22
C GLU A 19 6.75 -12.52 7.81
N PHE A 20 7.29 -13.18 6.79
CA PHE A 20 6.99 -12.85 5.40
C PHE A 20 6.55 -14.08 4.62
N CYS A 21 5.35 -14.01 4.05
CA CYS A 21 4.74 -15.04 3.23
C CYS A 21 4.73 -14.58 1.77
N VAL A 22 5.26 -15.42 0.88
CA VAL A 22 5.25 -15.18 -0.57
C VAL A 22 4.54 -16.30 -1.31
N PRO A 23 3.98 -16.04 -2.51
CA PRO A 23 3.36 -17.09 -3.32
C PRO A 23 4.30 -18.27 -3.56
N LYS A 24 3.72 -19.46 -3.77
CA LYS A 24 4.50 -20.67 -4.04
C LYS A 24 5.36 -20.48 -5.28
N GLY A 25 6.66 -20.79 -5.17
CA GLY A 25 7.64 -20.62 -6.24
C GLY A 25 8.44 -19.33 -6.17
N GLU A 26 7.89 -18.25 -5.61
CA GLU A 26 8.58 -16.94 -5.55
C GLU A 26 9.80 -16.98 -4.63
N LYS A 27 9.72 -17.70 -3.51
CA LYS A 27 10.88 -17.90 -2.62
C LYS A 27 12.09 -18.49 -3.35
N ALA A 28 11.87 -19.40 -4.30
CA ALA A 28 12.96 -20.02 -5.05
C ALA A 28 13.62 -19.03 -6.01
N LYS A 29 12.82 -18.15 -6.64
CA LYS A 29 13.33 -17.07 -7.50
C LYS A 29 14.16 -16.06 -6.70
N ILE A 30 13.63 -15.61 -5.56
CA ILE A 30 14.35 -14.69 -4.65
C ILE A 30 15.67 -15.31 -4.19
N ARG A 31 15.65 -16.60 -3.84
CA ARG A 31 16.87 -17.33 -3.47
C ARG A 31 17.89 -17.34 -4.60
N ALA A 32 17.50 -17.68 -5.83
CA ALA A 32 18.41 -17.73 -6.96
C ALA A 32 19.10 -16.37 -7.22
N ILE A 33 18.36 -15.26 -7.07
CA ILE A 33 18.91 -13.91 -7.19
C ILE A 33 19.90 -13.62 -6.06
N ALA A 34 19.52 -13.92 -4.81
CA ALA A 34 20.39 -13.73 -3.65
C ALA A 34 21.69 -14.57 -3.76
N ASP A 35 21.59 -15.82 -4.23
CA ASP A 35 22.72 -16.71 -4.46
C ASP A 35 23.67 -16.15 -5.53
N THR A 36 23.13 -15.59 -6.62
CA THR A 36 23.93 -14.92 -7.66
C THR A 36 24.72 -13.73 -7.11
N MET A 37 24.14 -13.02 -6.14
CA MET A 37 24.76 -11.89 -5.45
C MET A 37 25.62 -12.32 -4.25
N GLN A 38 25.72 -13.62 -3.95
CA GLN A 38 26.41 -14.19 -2.77
C GLN A 38 25.95 -13.58 -1.43
N ILE A 39 24.66 -13.24 -1.32
CA ILE A 39 24.07 -12.68 -0.10
C ILE A 39 22.95 -13.58 0.43
N SER A 40 22.62 -13.41 1.71
CA SER A 40 21.45 -14.08 2.28
C SER A 40 20.15 -13.49 1.74
N ILE A 41 19.06 -14.27 1.75
CA ILE A 41 17.71 -13.79 1.38
C ILE A 41 17.31 -12.57 2.23
N ASN A 42 17.62 -12.59 3.53
CA ASN A 42 17.28 -11.48 4.43
C ASN A 42 18.06 -10.21 4.06
N GLU A 43 19.34 -10.34 3.74
CA GLU A 43 20.17 -9.22 3.28
C GLU A 43 19.64 -8.65 1.96
N TYR A 44 19.25 -9.52 1.03
CA TYR A 44 18.65 -9.09 -0.24
C TYR A 44 17.35 -8.31 -0.01
N LEU A 45 16.43 -8.83 0.82
CA LEU A 45 15.18 -8.14 1.16
C LEU A 45 15.43 -6.81 1.87
N PHE A 46 16.39 -6.78 2.80
CA PHE A 46 16.77 -5.56 3.49
C PHE A 46 17.30 -4.50 2.51
N ARG A 47 18.18 -4.88 1.58
CA ARG A 47 18.67 -3.97 0.54
C ARG A 47 17.57 -3.48 -0.39
N LEU A 48 16.61 -4.34 -0.76
CA LEU A 48 15.46 -3.93 -1.54
C LEU A 48 14.65 -2.85 -0.82
N VAL A 49 14.38 -3.04 0.47
CA VAL A 49 13.67 -2.06 1.30
C VAL A 49 14.48 -0.76 1.43
N CYS A 50 15.78 -0.84 1.70
CA CYS A 50 16.63 0.35 1.79
C CYS A 50 16.73 1.11 0.46
N ALA A 51 16.81 0.40 -0.67
CA ALA A 51 16.81 1.01 -1.99
C ALA A 51 15.47 1.71 -2.26
N ASP A 52 14.36 1.05 -1.94
CA ASP A 52 13.01 1.60 -2.08
C ASP A 52 12.79 2.86 -1.23
N LEU A 53 13.39 2.91 -0.04
CA LEU A 53 13.27 4.01 0.91
C LEU A 53 14.38 5.08 0.80
N SER A 54 15.32 4.93 -0.13
CA SER A 54 16.52 5.78 -0.22
C SER A 54 16.24 7.28 -0.43
N GLY A 55 15.02 7.63 -0.88
CA GLY A 55 14.54 9.01 -1.01
C GLY A 55 13.60 9.49 0.11
N GLY A 56 13.46 8.76 1.22
CA GLY A 56 12.50 9.06 2.30
C GLY A 56 11.03 8.73 1.96
N GLU A 57 10.78 8.27 0.74
CA GLU A 57 9.47 7.87 0.22
C GLU A 57 9.64 6.56 -0.55
N SER A 58 8.70 5.62 -0.40
CA SER A 58 8.72 4.35 -1.11
C SER A 58 8.51 4.56 -2.61
N HIS A 59 9.31 3.94 -3.48
CA HIS A 59 9.07 3.97 -4.93
C HIS A 59 7.74 3.30 -5.30
N ILE A 60 7.26 2.34 -4.50
CA ILE A 60 5.92 1.74 -4.63
C ILE A 60 4.84 2.80 -4.42
N SER A 61 5.02 3.71 -3.44
CA SER A 61 4.09 4.81 -3.21
C SER A 61 4.04 5.83 -4.36
N LYS A 62 5.14 5.95 -5.13
CA LYS A 62 5.20 6.80 -6.33
C LYS A 62 4.52 6.15 -7.53
N GLN A 63 4.62 4.82 -7.68
CA GLN A 63 3.94 4.10 -8.76
C GLN A 63 2.41 4.08 -8.61
N SER A 64 1.87 4.22 -7.40
CA SER A 64 0.42 4.28 -7.16
C SER A 64 -0.21 5.69 -7.27
N ASN A 65 0.57 6.73 -7.58
CA ASN A 65 0.12 8.12 -7.48
C ASN A 65 -0.18 8.83 -8.81
N GLU A 66 -0.04 8.17 -9.96
CA GLU A 66 -0.58 8.76 -11.19
C GLU A 66 -2.08 8.46 -11.27
N PHE A 67 -2.87 9.51 -11.14
CA PHE A 67 -4.31 9.48 -11.42
C PHE A 67 -4.53 9.25 -12.92
N THR A 68 -4.41 7.98 -13.32
CA THR A 68 -4.47 7.53 -14.71
C THR A 68 -5.83 7.81 -15.37
N GLU A 69 -5.86 7.78 -16.71
CA GLU A 69 -7.11 7.90 -17.48
C GLU A 69 -8.15 6.83 -17.10
N GLU A 70 -7.72 5.66 -16.63
CA GLU A 70 -8.60 4.61 -16.13
C GLU A 70 -9.32 5.04 -14.86
N HIS A 71 -8.61 5.66 -13.91
CA HIS A 71 -9.21 6.24 -12.71
C HIS A 71 -10.23 7.34 -13.05
N GLN A 72 -9.96 8.15 -14.08
CA GLN A 72 -10.92 9.16 -14.57
C GLN A 72 -12.18 8.51 -15.15
N LYS A 73 -12.03 7.51 -16.02
CA LYS A 73 -13.15 6.75 -16.59
C LYS A 73 -13.98 6.06 -15.52
N MET A 74 -13.35 5.55 -14.46
CA MET A 74 -14.05 4.97 -13.31
C MET A 74 -14.90 6.02 -12.59
N LEU A 75 -14.34 7.18 -12.28
CA LEU A 75 -15.09 8.27 -11.63
C LEU A 75 -16.21 8.84 -12.51
N ASP A 76 -16.00 8.87 -13.83
CA ASP A 76 -17.04 9.21 -14.81
C ASP A 76 -18.19 8.21 -14.78
N LYS A 77 -17.87 6.90 -14.83
CA LYS A 77 -18.87 5.83 -14.69
C LYS A 77 -19.63 5.97 -13.37
N TRP A 78 -18.93 6.37 -12.30
CA TRP A 78 -19.49 6.57 -10.96
C TRP A 78 -20.29 7.87 -10.80
N GLN A 79 -20.35 8.71 -11.84
CA GLN A 79 -21.02 10.00 -11.83
C GLN A 79 -20.55 10.89 -10.68
N VAL A 80 -19.26 10.83 -10.35
CA VAL A 80 -18.64 11.70 -9.35
C VAL A 80 -18.33 13.05 -10.01
N ALA A 81 -18.88 14.12 -9.45
CA ALA A 81 -18.68 15.48 -9.97
C ALA A 81 -17.21 15.91 -9.92
N ALA A 82 -16.77 16.71 -10.91
CA ALA A 82 -15.38 17.14 -11.06
C ALA A 82 -14.80 17.78 -9.79
N LYS A 83 -15.58 18.60 -9.08
CA LYS A 83 -15.16 19.27 -7.82
C LYS A 83 -14.67 18.30 -6.73
N TYR A 84 -15.16 17.06 -6.71
CA TYR A 84 -14.72 16.08 -5.74
C TYR A 84 -13.47 15.32 -6.19
N ARG A 85 -13.16 15.33 -7.50
CA ARG A 85 -11.95 14.69 -8.04
C ARG A 85 -10.70 15.45 -7.63
N GLU A 86 -10.80 16.78 -7.53
CA GLU A 86 -9.70 17.64 -7.08
C GLU A 86 -9.22 17.33 -5.65
N MET A 87 -10.09 16.72 -4.83
CA MET A 87 -9.82 16.33 -3.45
C MET A 87 -9.15 14.96 -3.32
N ILE A 88 -9.17 14.15 -4.38
CA ILE A 88 -8.59 12.81 -4.37
C ILE A 88 -7.09 12.95 -4.60
N GLU A 89 -6.30 12.31 -3.74
CA GLU A 89 -4.85 12.20 -3.88
C GLU A 89 -4.48 10.95 -4.66
N SER A 90 -5.06 9.81 -4.26
CA SER A 90 -4.84 8.54 -4.94
C SER A 90 -6.05 7.62 -4.83
N MET A 91 -6.12 6.66 -5.74
CA MET A 91 -7.15 5.63 -5.78
C MET A 91 -6.50 4.29 -6.06
N HIS A 92 -6.90 3.29 -5.29
CA HIS A 92 -6.48 1.91 -5.46
C HIS A 92 -7.71 1.02 -5.57
N VAL A 93 -7.65 0.04 -6.47
CA VAL A 93 -8.73 -0.90 -6.73
C VAL A 93 -8.15 -2.30 -6.65
N GLU A 94 -8.64 -3.08 -5.69
CA GLU A 94 -8.24 -4.47 -5.56
C GLU A 94 -9.19 -5.36 -6.37
N GLU A 95 -8.64 -5.95 -7.44
CA GLU A 95 -9.33 -6.96 -8.24
C GLU A 95 -8.96 -8.38 -7.75
N ILE A 96 -9.98 -9.17 -7.41
CA ILE A 96 -9.81 -10.59 -7.06
C ILE A 96 -10.68 -11.42 -8.00
N ASN A 97 -10.05 -12.28 -8.79
CA ASN A 97 -10.68 -13.10 -9.83
C ASN A 97 -11.42 -12.30 -10.92
N GLY A 98 -10.89 -11.14 -11.32
CA GLY A 98 -11.49 -10.27 -12.34
C GLY A 98 -12.76 -9.53 -11.87
N MET A 99 -13.01 -9.51 -10.55
CA MET A 99 -14.05 -8.69 -9.94
C MET A 99 -13.40 -7.69 -8.98
N ASN A 100 -13.74 -6.42 -9.14
CA ASN A 100 -13.41 -5.38 -8.15
C ASN A 100 -14.05 -5.75 -6.81
N LYS A 101 -13.22 -6.00 -5.80
CA LYS A 101 -13.71 -6.35 -4.46
C LYS A 101 -13.62 -5.21 -3.48
N HIS A 102 -12.58 -4.39 -3.58
CA HIS A 102 -12.36 -3.29 -2.64
C HIS A 102 -11.83 -2.05 -3.35
N TYR A 103 -12.46 -0.91 -3.05
CA TYR A 103 -12.07 0.41 -3.51
C TYR A 103 -11.50 1.19 -2.34
N THR A 104 -10.25 1.63 -2.50
CA THR A 104 -9.56 2.48 -1.53
C THR A 104 -9.30 3.83 -2.18
N ILE A 105 -9.79 4.91 -1.59
CA ILE A 105 -9.51 6.27 -2.03
C ILE A 105 -8.86 7.03 -0.89
N ILE A 106 -7.76 7.70 -1.19
CA ILE A 106 -7.05 8.57 -0.26
C ILE A 106 -7.31 10.01 -0.69
N LEU A 107 -7.84 10.80 0.23
CA LEU A 107 -8.04 12.23 0.06
C LEU A 107 -6.75 12.99 0.34
N LYS A 108 -6.57 14.13 -0.35
CA LYS A 108 -5.46 15.06 -0.13
C LYS A 108 -5.40 15.54 1.32
N GLU A 109 -4.21 15.97 1.74
CA GLU A 109 -4.00 16.46 3.08
C GLU A 109 -4.92 17.67 3.37
N GLY A 110 -5.52 17.68 4.56
CA GLY A 110 -6.53 18.67 4.95
C GLY A 110 -7.94 18.37 4.45
N TYR A 111 -8.20 17.22 3.81
CA TYR A 111 -9.54 16.75 3.50
C TYR A 111 -9.91 15.49 4.31
N ILE A 112 -11.14 15.45 4.80
CA ILE A 112 -11.71 14.32 5.54
C ILE A 112 -13.05 13.94 4.95
N ASN A 113 -13.48 12.70 5.18
CA ASN A 113 -14.84 12.25 4.88
C ASN A 113 -15.70 12.17 6.14
N ASP A 114 -16.98 12.51 6.03
CA ASP A 114 -17.90 12.49 7.17
C ASP A 114 -18.20 11.08 7.70
N ALA A 115 -17.94 10.02 6.92
CA ALA A 115 -18.30 8.66 7.31
C ALA A 115 -17.32 8.07 8.33
N THR A 116 -16.02 8.32 8.16
CA THR A 116 -14.97 7.80 9.06
C THR A 116 -14.19 8.90 9.77
N GLY A 117 -14.39 10.18 9.41
CA GLY A 117 -13.58 11.29 9.92
C GLY A 117 -12.12 11.23 9.47
N SER A 118 -11.79 10.34 8.53
CA SER A 118 -10.44 10.11 8.05
C SER A 118 -10.27 10.61 6.62
N ARG A 119 -9.03 10.66 6.16
CA ARG A 119 -8.70 10.90 4.75
C ARG A 119 -8.89 9.66 3.88
N ASN A 120 -9.05 8.48 4.48
CA ASN A 120 -9.21 7.22 3.75
C ASN A 120 -10.68 6.84 3.61
N ILE A 121 -11.09 6.51 2.39
CA ILE A 121 -12.40 5.99 2.03
C ILE A 121 -12.21 4.53 1.60
N TYR A 122 -12.92 3.63 2.26
CA TYR A 122 -12.95 2.20 1.95
C TYR A 122 -14.38 1.81 1.56
N ALA A 123 -14.56 1.14 0.42
CA ALA A 123 -15.86 0.59 0.08
C ALA A 123 -15.77 -0.60 -0.87
N ASP A 124 -16.73 -1.52 -0.77
CA ASP A 124 -16.83 -2.67 -1.66
C ASP A 124 -17.74 -2.40 -2.87
N ARG A 125 -18.54 -1.33 -2.81
CA ARG A 125 -19.49 -0.94 -3.86
C ARG A 125 -19.24 0.48 -4.33
N MET A 126 -19.29 0.66 -5.64
CA MET A 126 -19.24 1.95 -6.33
C MET A 126 -20.25 2.98 -5.79
N GLN A 127 -21.45 2.56 -5.40
CA GLN A 127 -22.48 3.47 -4.86
C GLN A 127 -22.06 4.08 -3.52
N ASP A 128 -21.38 3.30 -2.69
CA ASP A 128 -20.88 3.74 -1.39
C ASP A 128 -19.75 4.74 -1.58
N ILE A 129 -18.85 4.51 -2.55
CA ILE A 129 -17.80 5.47 -2.91
C ILE A 129 -18.40 6.84 -3.26
N ARG A 130 -19.37 6.88 -4.19
CA ARG A 130 -20.02 8.13 -4.59
C ARG A 130 -20.64 8.85 -3.39
N ARG A 131 -21.32 8.10 -2.51
CA ARG A 131 -21.96 8.64 -1.32
C ARG A 131 -20.95 9.22 -0.33
N ILE A 132 -19.85 8.53 -0.08
CA ILE A 132 -18.82 8.96 0.88
C ILE A 132 -18.04 10.15 0.32
N ILE A 133 -17.61 10.11 -0.95
CA ILE A 133 -16.91 11.22 -1.61
C ILE A 133 -17.74 12.52 -1.58
N THR A 134 -19.05 12.42 -1.81
CA THR A 134 -19.94 13.59 -1.81
C THR A 134 -20.02 14.25 -0.42
N LYS A 135 -19.74 13.49 0.64
CA LYS A 135 -19.65 13.94 2.03
C LYS A 135 -18.22 14.19 2.49
N SER A 136 -17.26 14.22 1.56
CA SER A 136 -15.91 14.63 1.88
C SER A 136 -15.79 16.15 1.77
N HIS A 137 -15.07 16.74 2.72
CA HIS A 137 -14.89 18.19 2.80
C HIS A 137 -13.51 18.53 3.36
N LYS A 138 -13.10 19.80 3.19
CA LYS A 138 -11.86 20.31 3.76
C LYS A 138 -12.02 20.45 5.26
N GLN A 139 -11.15 19.82 6.03
CA GLN A 139 -11.11 19.94 7.49
C GLN A 139 -10.88 21.43 7.84
N LYS A 140 -11.82 21.99 8.59
CA LYS A 140 -11.76 23.38 9.08
C LYS A 140 -10.84 23.51 10.28
#